data_AF-A0A7W0FCF5-F1
#
_entry.id   AF-A0A7W0FCF5-F1
#
_cell.length_a   1.000
_cell.length_b   1.000
_cell.length_c   1.000
_cell.angle_alpha   90.00
_cell.angle_beta   90.00
_cell.angle_gamma   90.00
#
_symmetry.space_group_name_H-M   'P 1'
#
loop_
_entity.id
_entity.type
_entity.pdbx_description
1 polymer ?
#
loop_
_entity_poly.entity_id
_entity_poly.type
_entity_poly.pdbx_seq_one_letter_code
_entity_poly.pdbx_strand_id
1 'polypeptide(L)' 'MQTGIELAEQHLETLESLNALSIVTRYPEDIDAMVKAFKRKKVEDYLKKTKELLKWLKKDKRLKIS' A
#
# COMPACT_ATOMS: atom_id res chain seq x y z
N MET A 1 14.96 4.50 2.70
CA MET A 1 15.16 4.75 1.26
C MET A 1 14.48 6.07 0.94
N GLN A 2 15.20 7.10 0.54
CA GLN A 2 14.60 8.32 -0.02
C GLN A 2 14.63 8.19 -1.54
N THR A 3 13.48 7.85 -2.12
CA THR A 3 13.25 8.02 -3.56
C THR A 3 13.12 9.52 -3.81
N GLY A 4 13.83 10.10 -4.79
CA GLY A 4 13.77 11.53 -5.15
C GLY A 4 12.43 11.99 -5.76
N ILE A 5 11.32 11.41 -5.30
CA ILE A 5 9.96 11.63 -5.75
C ILE A 5 9.18 12.10 -4.53
N GLU A 6 8.83 13.39 -4.50
CA GLU A 6 7.86 13.90 -3.54
C GLU A 6 6.48 13.34 -3.90
N LEU A 7 5.94 12.53 -2.99
CA LEU A 7 4.62 11.93 -3.06
C LEU A 7 3.63 12.81 -2.29
N ALA A 8 2.42 12.96 -2.80
CA ALA A 8 1.34 13.54 -1.99
C ALA A 8 1.12 12.70 -0.73
N GLU A 9 0.83 13.34 0.40
CA GLU A 9 0.73 12.73 1.73
C GLU A 9 -0.16 11.47 1.75
N GLN A 10 -1.31 11.53 1.07
CA GLN A 10 -2.24 10.40 0.89
C GLN A 10 -1.63 9.15 0.22
N HIS A 11 -0.65 9.34 -0.67
CA HIS A 11 0.04 8.24 -1.36
C HIS A 11 1.15 7.65 -0.50
N LEU A 12 1.82 8.48 0.30
CA LEU A 12 2.82 8.04 1.27
C LEU A 12 2.17 7.17 2.36
N GLU A 13 1.06 7.62 2.95
CA GLU A 13 0.31 6.84 3.95
C GLU A 13 -0.13 5.48 3.40
N THR A 14 -0.51 5.43 2.12
CA THR A 14 -0.92 4.19 1.46
C THR A 14 0.28 3.23 1.31
N LEU A 15 1.45 3.73 0.94
CA LEU A 15 2.68 2.93 0.83
C LEU A 15 3.18 2.43 2.18
N GLU A 16 3.20 3.29 3.20
CA GLU A 16 3.60 2.92 4.56
C GLU A 16 2.67 1.85 5.13
N SER A 17 1.37 2.02 4.93
CA SER A 17 0.38 1.01 5.30
C SER A 17 0.71 -0.33 4.63
N LEU A 18 0.85 -0.36 3.30
CA LEU A 18 1.16 -1.59 2.56
C LEU A 18 2.47 -2.26 3.03
N ASN A 19 3.50 -1.47 3.32
CA ASN A 19 4.77 -1.98 3.83
C ASN A 19 4.59 -2.65 5.20
N ALA A 20 3.82 -2.06 6.11
CA ALA A 20 3.51 -2.68 7.40
C ALA A 20 2.73 -4.00 7.23
N LEU A 21 1.76 -4.06 6.30
CA LEU A 21 1.03 -5.31 6.02
C LEU A 21 1.95 -6.41 5.44
N SER A 22 3.02 -6.03 4.73
CA SER A 22 3.92 -7.00 4.10
C SER A 22 4.64 -7.89 5.10
N ILE A 23 4.85 -7.44 6.34
CA ILE A 23 5.54 -8.21 7.38
C ILE A 23 4.59 -9.24 7.98
N VAL A 24 3.40 -8.81 8.37
CA VAL A 24 2.41 -9.62 9.11
C VAL A 24 1.73 -10.67 8.23
N THR A 25 1.72 -10.48 6.90
CA THR A 25 1.10 -11.40 5.93
C THR A 25 1.99 -12.60 5.54
N ARG A 26 3.24 -12.67 6.00
CA ARG A 26 4.22 -13.70 5.60
C ARG A 26 4.48 -14.78 6.65
N TYR A 27 4.14 -14.53 7.91
CA TYR A 27 4.50 -15.40 9.03
C TYR A 27 3.24 -15.99 9.72
N PRO A 28 3.09 -17.31 9.78
CA PRO A 28 1.88 -17.98 10.25
C PRO A 28 1.55 -17.74 11.73
N GLU A 29 2.54 -17.48 12.56
CA GLU A 29 2.39 -17.11 13.97
C GLU A 29 1.55 -15.85 14.18
N ASP A 30 1.51 -14.95 13.19
CA ASP A 30 0.74 -13.71 13.22
C ASP A 30 -0.59 -13.79 12.46
N ILE A 31 -0.88 -14.90 11.75
CA ILE A 31 -2.07 -15.01 10.88
C ILE A 31 -3.39 -14.86 11.66
N ASP A 32 -3.50 -15.44 12.86
CA ASP A 32 -4.72 -15.32 13.66
C ASP A 32 -4.98 -13.89 14.16
N ALA A 33 -3.91 -13.18 14.54
CA ALA A 33 -3.98 -11.75 14.86
C ALA A 33 -4.33 -10.93 13.61
N MET A 34 -3.81 -11.34 12.45
CA MET A 34 -4.06 -10.72 11.17
C MET A 34 -5.52 -10.86 10.72
N VAL A 35 -6.12 -12.06 10.79
CA VAL A 35 -7.52 -12.28 10.46
C VAL A 35 -8.45 -11.43 11.34
N LYS A 36 -8.10 -11.24 12.62
CA LYS A 36 -8.84 -10.36 13.54
C LYS A 36 -8.69 -8.87 13.20
N ALA A 37 -7.49 -8.44 12.78
CA ALA A 37 -7.18 -7.05 12.46
C ALA A 37 -7.64 -6.62 11.04
N PHE A 38 -7.72 -7.56 10.10
CA PHE A 38 -8.08 -7.33 8.70
C PHE A 38 -9.52 -7.72 8.40
N LYS A 39 -10.44 -6.93 8.96
CA LYS A 39 -11.86 -7.03 8.60
C LYS A 39 -12.05 -6.71 7.12
N ARG A 40 -13.01 -7.37 6.48
CA ARG A 40 -13.35 -7.22 5.05
C ARG A 40 -13.36 -5.76 4.56
N LYS A 41 -14.03 -4.88 5.31
CA LYS A 41 -14.10 -3.45 5.00
C LYS A 41 -12.72 -2.79 4.88
N LYS A 42 -11.80 -3.13 5.78
CA LYS A 42 -10.43 -2.59 5.79
C LYS A 42 -9.63 -3.10 4.58
N VAL A 43 -9.82 -4.37 4.21
CA VAL A 43 -9.20 -4.98 3.02
C VAL A 43 -9.73 -4.32 1.73
N GLU A 44 -11.03 -4.08 1.64
CA GLU A 44 -11.65 -3.39 0.49
C GLU A 44 -11.12 -1.96 0.34
N ASP A 45 -10.96 -1.23 1.45
CA ASP A 45 -10.35 0.11 1.45
C ASP A 45 -8.88 0.07 0.99
N TYR A 46 -8.08 -0.89 1.47
CA TYR A 46 -6.70 -1.06 1.01
C TYR A 46 -6.63 -1.35 -0.49
N LEU A 47 -7.49 -2.23 -0.99
CA LEU A 47 -7.54 -2.55 -2.42
C LEU A 47 -7.90 -1.32 -3.26
N LYS A 48 -8.86 -0.50 -2.80
CA LYS A 48 -9.26 0.73 -3.47
C LYS A 48 -8.09 1.73 -3.52
N LYS A 49 -7.49 2.05 -2.36
CA LYS A 49 -6.37 3.00 -2.27
C LYS A 49 -5.16 2.55 -3.10
N THR A 50 -4.86 1.25 -3.09
CA THR A 50 -3.77 0.68 -3.90
C THR A 50 -4.03 0.83 -5.40
N LYS A 51 -5.28 0.61 -5.86
CA LYS A 51 -5.65 0.83 -7.26
C LYS A 51 -5.55 2.30 -7.66
N GLU A 52 -5.92 3.22 -6.78
CA GLU A 52 -5.79 4.67 -7.01
C GLU A 52 -4.33 5.09 -7.09
N LEU A 53 -3.48 4.60 -6.17
CA LEU A 53 -2.05 4.81 -6.20
C LEU A 53 -1.43 4.27 -7.50
N LEU A 54 -1.79 3.05 -7.93
CA LEU A 54 -1.28 2.46 -9.17
C LEU A 54 -1.69 3.27 -10.40
N LYS A 55 -2.93 3.78 -10.45
CA LYS A 55 -3.39 4.66 -11.53
C LYS A 55 -2.60 5.98 -11.55
N TRP A 56 -2.30 6.55 -10.38
CA TRP A 56 -1.48 7.75 -10.27
C TRP A 56 -0.06 7.50 -10.77
N LEU A 57 0.60 6.44 -10.28
CA LEU A 57 1.95 6.04 -10.70
C LEU A 57 2.06 5.88 -12.23
N LYS A 58 1.08 5.24 -12.87
CA LYS A 58 1.04 5.06 -14.33
C LYS A 58 0.85 6.37 -15.12
N LYS A 59 0.27 7.40 -14.51
CA LYS A 59 0.04 8.71 -15.13
C LYS A 59 1.20 9.67 -14.90
N ASP A 60 2.02 9.44 -13.88
CA ASP A 60 3.14 10.29 -13.56
C ASP A 60 4.17 10.27 -14.70
N LYS A 61 4.42 11.45 -15.28
CA LYS A 61 5.33 11.62 -16.41
C LYS A 61 6.78 11.28 -16.04
N ARG A 62 7.16 11.40 -14.77
CA ARG A 62 8.50 11.07 -14.25
C ARG A 62 8.75 9.56 -14.25
N LEU A 63 7.69 8.76 -14.20
CA LEU A 63 7.72 7.30 -14.11
C LEU A 63 7.41 6.62 -15.46
N LYS A 64 7.21 7.40 -16.52
CA LYS A 64 7.11 6.84 -17.87
C LYS A 64 8.49 6.35 -18.29
N ILE A 65 8.62 5.04 -18.42
CA ILE A 65 9.79 4.41 -19.05
C ILE A 65 9.70 4.76 -20.54
N SER A 66 10.69 5.52 -21.02
CA SER A 66 10.90 5.81 -22.44
C SER A 66 11.28 4.55 -23.22
#